data_AF-A0A538FJW6-F1
#
_entry.id   AF-A0A538FJW6-F1
#
_cell.length_a   1.000
_cell.length_b   1.000
_cell.length_c   1.000
_cell.angle_alpha   90.00
_cell.angle_beta   90.00
_cell.angle_gamma   90.00
#
_symmetry.space_group_name_H-M   'P 1'
#
loop_
_entity.id
_entity.type
_entity.pdbx_description
1 polymer ?
#
loop_
_entity_poly.entity_id
_entity_poly.type
_entity_poly.pdbx_seq_one_letter_code
_entity_poly.pdbx_strand_id
1 'polypeptide(L)'
;MRRRAVELGWFAFAVANLLAMIRWERWETIPFHFIWVSLTLVYGFRIWRPSSTALTLAFVIVSTGVLILIDATRGTQEWGELFEVPLMSAMFLAMVWHARRRQDALGIAEQHSARLES
;
A
#
# COMPACT_ATOMS: atom_id res chain seq x y z
N MET A 1 14.98 8.58 15.27
CA MET A 1 15.62 8.08 14.02
C MET A 1 14.99 6.79 13.47
N ARG A 2 14.58 5.84 14.32
CA ARG A 2 13.96 4.54 13.94
C ARG A 2 12.68 4.62 13.06
N ARG A 3 11.92 5.73 13.12
CA ARG A 3 10.70 5.95 12.32
C ARG A 3 10.97 6.01 10.80
N ARG A 4 11.99 6.76 10.38
CA ARG A 4 12.34 6.91 8.95
C ARG A 4 12.95 5.64 8.36
N ALA A 5 13.61 4.83 9.18
CA ALA A 5 14.29 3.61 8.71
C ALA A 5 13.32 2.57 8.15
N VAL A 6 12.12 2.44 8.73
CA VAL A 6 11.09 1.51 8.23
C VAL A 6 10.51 2.03 6.91
N GLU A 7 10.22 3.33 6.82
CA GLU A 7 9.70 3.98 5.61
C GLU A 7 10.73 3.93 4.47
N LEU A 8 12.01 4.21 4.77
CA LEU A 8 13.13 4.10 3.83
C LEU A 8 13.39 2.65 3.41
N GLY A 9 13.34 1.70 4.34
CA GLY A 9 13.51 0.28 4.04
C GLY A 9 12.39 -0.25 3.17
N TRP A 10 11.14 0.13 3.45
CA TRP A 10 10.01 -0.19 2.60
C TRP A 10 10.11 0.49 1.22
N PHE A 11 10.53 1.75 1.16
CA PHE A 11 10.73 2.44 -0.11
C PHE A 11 11.80 1.74 -0.96
N ALA A 12 12.93 1.36 -0.36
CA ALA A 12 13.97 0.59 -1.05
C ALA A 12 13.44 -0.77 -1.53
N PHE A 13 12.64 -1.46 -0.72
CA PHE A 13 11.98 -2.70 -1.11
C PHE A 13 11.01 -2.49 -2.28
N ALA A 14 10.19 -1.45 -2.25
CA ALA A 14 9.27 -1.11 -3.34
C ALA A 14 10.02 -0.82 -4.64
N VAL A 15 11.10 -0.03 -4.58
CA VAL A 15 11.97 0.24 -5.74
C VAL A 15 12.60 -1.04 -6.27
N ALA A 16 13.09 -1.93 -5.41
CA ALA A 16 13.64 -3.22 -5.83
C ALA A 16 12.60 -4.08 -6.55
N ASN A 17 11.35 -4.09 -6.08
CA ASN A 17 10.26 -4.81 -6.77
C ASN A 17 9.89 -4.15 -8.10
N LEU A 18 9.85 -2.82 -8.19
CA LEU A 18 9.63 -2.13 -9.46
C LEU A 18 10.73 -2.44 -10.49
N LEU A 19 12.00 -2.47 -10.04
CA LEU A 19 13.12 -2.90 -10.88
C LEU A 19 12.99 -4.37 -11.31
N ALA A 20 12.47 -5.23 -10.42
CA ALA A 20 12.20 -6.62 -10.74
C ALA A 20 11.09 -6.78 -11.80
N MET A 21 10.04 -5.95 -11.75
CA MET A 21 9.02 -5.91 -12.81
C MET A 21 9.68 -5.59 -14.16
N ILE A 22 10.43 -4.48 -14.24
CA ILE A 22 11.13 -4.06 -15.48
C ILE A 22 12.07 -5.16 -16.03
N ARG A 23 12.67 -5.96 -15.15
CA ARG A 23 13.68 -6.94 -15.54
C ARG A 23 13.11 -8.32 -15.92
N TRP A 24 11.92 -8.67 -15.45
CA TRP A 24 11.32 -10.00 -15.59
C TRP A 24 9.88 -9.96 -16.09
N GLU A 25 9.73 -9.79 -17.41
CA GLU A 25 8.46 -9.71 -18.14
C GLU A 25 7.46 -10.85 -17.84
N ARG A 26 7.95 -12.05 -17.50
CA ARG A 26 7.07 -13.21 -17.28
C ARG A 26 6.62 -13.41 -15.82
N TRP A 27 7.20 -12.67 -14.87
CA TRP A 27 6.97 -12.83 -13.42
C TRP A 27 6.56 -11.51 -12.75
N GLU A 28 6.18 -10.48 -13.52
CA GLU A 28 5.91 -9.12 -13.03
C GLU A 28 4.79 -9.03 -11.99
N THR A 29 3.82 -9.95 -12.05
CA THR A 29 2.73 -10.04 -11.09
C THR A 29 3.22 -10.32 -9.67
N ILE A 30 4.31 -11.06 -9.48
CA ILE A 30 4.81 -11.40 -8.14
C ILE A 30 5.40 -10.17 -7.43
N PRO A 31 6.34 -9.41 -8.02
CA PRO A 31 6.80 -8.14 -7.46
C PRO A 31 5.67 -7.13 -7.24
N PHE A 32 4.68 -7.08 -8.16
CA PHE A 32 3.49 -6.24 -7.98
C PHE A 32 2.76 -6.58 -6.66
N HIS A 33 2.45 -7.86 -6.42
CA HIS A 33 1.80 -8.29 -5.20
C HIS A 33 2.66 -8.03 -3.96
N PHE A 34 3.98 -8.18 -4.03
CA PHE A 34 4.87 -7.87 -2.93
C PHE A 34 4.83 -6.39 -2.52
N ILE A 35 4.73 -5.45 -3.48
CA ILE A 35 4.56 -4.03 -3.18
C ILE A 35 3.27 -3.79 -2.39
N TRP A 36 2.15 -4.37 -2.83
CA TRP A 36 0.85 -4.20 -2.18
C TRP A 36 0.76 -4.85 -0.80
N VAL A 37 1.24 -6.09 -0.67
CA VAL A 37 1.25 -6.81 0.61
C VAL A 37 2.15 -6.10 1.61
N SER A 38 3.36 -5.70 1.20
CA SER A 38 4.28 -4.97 2.08
C SER A 38 3.73 -3.60 2.48
N LEU A 39 3.08 -2.86 1.58
CA LEU A 39 2.41 -1.59 1.89
C LEU A 39 1.33 -1.78 2.96
N THR A 40 0.49 -2.81 2.78
CA THR A 40 -0.56 -3.16 3.72
C THR A 40 0.01 -3.53 5.09
N LEU A 41 1.10 -4.30 5.11
CA LEU A 41 1.77 -4.73 6.33
C LEU A 41 2.37 -3.53 7.09
N VAL A 42 3.09 -2.65 6.37
CA VAL A 42 3.70 -1.45 6.97
C VAL A 42 2.63 -0.49 7.50
N TYR A 43 1.52 -0.32 6.78
CA TYR A 43 0.38 0.45 7.26
C TYR A 43 -0.29 -0.21 8.47
N GLY A 44 -0.42 -1.54 8.49
CA GLY A 44 -0.99 -2.30 9.60
C GLY A 44 -0.18 -2.17 10.90
N PHE A 45 1.15 -2.16 10.81
CA PHE A 45 2.01 -1.88 11.97
C PHE A 45 1.89 -0.46 12.49
N ARG A 46 1.48 0.47 11.62
CA ARG A 46 1.45 1.88 11.96
C ARG A 46 0.54 2.66 11.03
N ILE A 47 -0.58 3.13 11.58
CA ILE A 47 -1.51 3.99 10.86
C ILE A 47 -0.85 5.35 10.61
N TRP A 48 -0.73 5.69 9.33
CA TRP A 48 -0.11 6.94 8.88
C TRP A 48 -1.11 8.10 8.85
N ARG A 49 -0.58 9.32 8.71
CA ARG A 49 -1.41 10.50 8.43
C ARG A 49 -2.11 10.33 7.08
N PRO A 50 -3.38 10.76 6.94
CA PRO A 50 -4.14 10.61 5.69
C PRO A 50 -3.39 11.13 4.45
N SER A 51 -2.70 12.26 4.57
CA SER A 51 -1.91 12.84 3.48
C SER A 51 -0.74 11.96 3.04
N SER A 52 0.01 11.37 3.99
CA SER A 52 1.10 10.44 3.68
C SER A 52 0.60 9.12 3.09
N THR A 53 -0.54 8.61 3.57
CA THR A 53 -1.20 7.43 2.98
C THR A 53 -1.62 7.72 1.55
N ALA A 54 -2.27 8.86 1.29
CA ALA A 54 -2.72 9.23 -0.05
C ALA A 54 -1.54 9.41 -1.03
N LEU A 55 -0.47 10.08 -0.59
CA LEU A 55 0.72 10.28 -1.42
C LEU A 55 1.40 8.94 -1.76
N THR A 56 1.55 8.06 -0.78
CA THR A 56 2.17 6.74 -1.01
C THR A 56 1.31 5.86 -1.90
N LEU A 57 -0.01 5.85 -1.67
CA LEU A 57 -0.95 5.11 -2.50
C LEU A 57 -0.94 5.63 -3.93
N ALA A 58 -0.97 6.95 -4.13
CA ALA A 58 -0.88 7.55 -5.46
C ALA A 58 0.43 7.18 -6.16
N PHE A 59 1.56 7.21 -5.44
CA PHE A 59 2.85 6.78 -5.97
C PHE A 59 2.82 5.31 -6.41
N VAL A 60 2.29 4.40 -5.59
CA VAL A 60 2.19 2.97 -5.93
C VAL A 60 1.28 2.77 -7.13
N ILE A 61 0.08 3.36 -7.14
CA ILE A 61 -0.86 3.28 -8.27
C ILE A 61 -0.22 3.73 -9.57
N VAL A 62 0.42 4.89 -9.58
CA VAL A 62 1.02 5.46 -10.79
C VAL A 62 2.21 4.60 -11.23
N SER A 63 3.11 4.23 -10.32
CA SER A 63 4.31 3.46 -10.67
C SER A 63 3.96 2.06 -11.21
N THR A 64 3.13 1.29 -10.51
CA THR A 64 2.75 -0.05 -10.98
C THR A 64 1.81 0.01 -12.17
N GLY A 65 0.88 0.96 -12.19
CA GLY A 65 -0.06 1.12 -13.31
C GLY A 65 0.61 1.53 -14.61
N VAL A 66 1.63 2.40 -14.57
CA VAL A 66 2.39 2.77 -15.77
C VAL A 66 3.19 1.60 -16.30
N LEU A 67 3.84 0.80 -15.44
CA LEU A 67 4.58 -0.38 -15.88
C LEU A 67 3.63 -1.39 -16.54
N ILE A 68 2.58 -1.82 -15.84
CA ILE A 68 1.60 -2.78 -16.37
C ILE A 68 0.95 -2.27 -17.66
N LEU A 69 0.68 -0.96 -17.78
CA LEU A 69 0.14 -0.38 -19.01
C LEU A 69 1.14 -0.48 -20.18
N ILE A 70 2.42 -0.21 -19.94
CA ILE A 70 3.46 -0.36 -20.97
C ILE A 70 3.54 -1.82 -21.41
N ASP A 71 3.53 -2.75 -20.47
CA ASP A 71 3.65 -4.18 -20.75
C ASP A 71 2.39 -4.75 -21.44
N ALA A 72 1.20 -4.30 -21.05
CA ALA A 72 -0.04 -4.58 -21.77
C ALA A 72 -0.03 -4.05 -23.22
N THR A 73 0.52 -2.83 -23.45
CA THR A 73 0.63 -2.28 -24.81
C THR A 73 1.67 -3.00 -25.67
N ARG A 74 2.65 -3.66 -25.05
CA ARG A 74 3.67 -4.48 -25.71
C ARG A 74 3.20 -5.92 -25.95
N GLY A 75 2.06 -6.31 -25.37
CA GLY A 75 1.54 -7.68 -25.44
C GLY A 75 2.29 -8.68 -24.57
N THR A 76 3.11 -8.22 -23.62
CA THR A 76 3.77 -9.09 -22.64
C THR A 76 2.82 -9.47 -21.51
N GLN A 77 1.77 -8.68 -21.29
CA GLN A 77 0.78 -8.87 -20.21
C GLN A 77 -0.66 -8.68 -20.72
N GLU A 78 -1.61 -9.35 -20.08
CA GLU A 78 -3.04 -9.22 -20.41
C GLU A 78 -3.58 -7.86 -19.94
N TRP A 79 -4.44 -7.23 -20.75
CA TRP A 79 -5.12 -5.98 -20.37
C TRP A 79 -5.94 -6.11 -19.08
N GLY A 80 -6.35 -7.33 -18.73
CA GLY A 80 -7.03 -7.65 -17.49
C GLY A 80 -6.21 -7.29 -16.24
N GLU A 81 -4.89 -7.39 -16.30
CA GLU A 81 -4.01 -7.17 -15.15
C GLU A 81 -3.93 -5.68 -14.76
N LEU A 82 -4.18 -4.77 -15.70
CA LEU A 82 -4.28 -3.34 -15.39
C LEU A 82 -5.46 -3.03 -14.46
N PHE A 83 -6.54 -3.82 -14.52
CA PHE A 83 -7.69 -3.68 -13.63
C PHE A 83 -7.41 -4.16 -12.20
N GLU A 84 -6.32 -4.90 -11.97
CA GLU A 84 -5.91 -5.26 -10.61
C GLU A 84 -5.45 -4.03 -9.83
N VAL A 85 -4.85 -3.03 -10.47
CA VAL A 85 -4.39 -1.79 -9.81
C VAL A 85 -5.53 -1.06 -9.08
N PRO A 86 -6.66 -0.69 -9.73
CA PRO A 86 -7.78 -0.06 -9.04
C PRO A 86 -8.45 -1.00 -8.02
N LEU A 87 -8.53 -2.30 -8.30
CA LEU A 87 -9.08 -3.29 -7.36
C LEU A 87 -8.28 -3.34 -6.05
N MET A 88 -6.96 -3.51 -6.15
CA MET A 88 -6.04 -3.53 -5.01
C MET A 88 -6.04 -2.20 -4.25
N SER A 89 -6.15 -1.09 -4.97
CA SER A 89 -6.31 0.25 -4.37
C SER A 89 -7.58 0.33 -3.52
N ALA A 90 -8.71 -0.15 -4.04
CA ALA A 90 -9.98 -0.17 -3.32
C ALA A 90 -9.91 -1.08 -2.08
N MET A 91 -9.30 -2.26 -2.20
CA MET A 91 -9.08 -3.17 -1.08
C MET A 91 -8.21 -2.53 0.02
N PHE A 92 -7.12 -1.87 -0.37
CA PHE A 92 -6.26 -1.15 0.57
C PHE A 92 -7.00 0.00 1.26
N LEU A 93 -7.81 0.77 0.52
CA LEU A 93 -8.63 1.84 1.11
C LEU A 93 -9.68 1.29 2.09
N ALA A 94 -10.30 0.15 1.78
CA ALA A 94 -11.21 -0.53 2.70
C ALA A 94 -10.50 -0.97 4.00
N MET A 95 -9.29 -1.52 3.88
CA MET A 95 -8.43 -1.84 5.02
C MET A 95 -8.07 -0.60 5.85
N VAL A 96 -7.67 0.50 5.20
CA VAL A 96 -7.38 1.79 5.83
C VAL A 96 -8.58 2.29 6.63
N TRP A 97 -9.77 2.23 6.02
CA TRP A 97 -11.03 2.62 6.66
C TRP A 97 -11.34 1.75 7.88
N HIS A 98 -11.25 0.42 7.74
CA HIS A 98 -11.48 -0.51 8.85
C HIS A 98 -10.52 -0.22 10.02
N ALA A 99 -9.23 -0.04 9.72
CA ALA A 99 -8.20 0.19 10.72
C ALA A 99 -8.42 1.51 11.49
N ARG A 100 -8.81 2.59 10.79
CA ARG A 100 -9.16 3.87 11.42
C ARG A 100 -10.40 3.78 12.28
N ARG A 101 -11.46 3.14 11.77
CA ARG A 101 -12.70 2.91 12.54
C ARG A 101 -12.44 2.17 13.84
N ARG A 102 -11.53 1.18 13.83
CA ARG A 102 -11.10 0.45 15.04
C ARG A 102 -10.34 1.34 16.02
N GLN A 103 -9.47 2.22 15.55
CA GLN A 103 -8.76 3.16 16.41
C GLN A 103 -9.71 4.16 17.08
N ASP A 104 -10.66 4.71 16.32
CA ASP A 104 -11.64 5.68 16.85
C ASP A 104 -12.49 5.05 17.95
N ALA A 105 -12.92 3.79 17.77
CA ALA A 105 -13.68 3.06 18.78
C ALA A 105 -12.88 2.80 20.08
N LEU A 106 -11.57 2.49 19.97
CA LEU A 106 -10.70 2.31 21.14
C LEU A 106 -10.43 3.63 21.87
N GLY A 107 -10.21 4.72 21.14
CA GLY A 107 -9.98 6.04 21.74
C GLY A 107 -11.19 6.54 22.53
N ILE A 108 -12.42 6.26 22.08
CA ILE A 108 -13.64 6.58 22.83
C ILE A 108 -13.72 5.77 24.14
N ALA A 109 -13.35 4.49 24.10
CA ALA A 109 -13.35 3.63 25.30
C ALA A 109 -12.34 4.11 26.35
N GLU A 110 -11.12 4.48 25.94
CA GLU A 110 -10.08 5.02 26.82
C GLU A 110 -10.51 6.35 27.49
N GLN A 111 -11.18 7.23 26.74
CA GLN A 111 -11.70 8.49 27.28
C GLN A 111 -12.83 8.27 28.30
N HIS A 112 -13.67 7.25 28.10
CA HIS A 112 -14.70 6.89 29.06
C HIS A 112 -14.12 6.29 30.35
N SER A 113 -13.08 5.44 30.27
CA SER A 113 -12.40 4.93 31.47
C SER A 113 -11.74 6.06 32.27
N ALA A 114 -11.04 6.98 31.61
CA ALA A 114 -10.36 8.09 32.29
C ALA A 114 -11.32 9.07 32.99
N ARG A 115 -12.57 9.20 32.48
CA ARG A 115 -13.62 10.03 33.10
C ARG A 115 -14.28 9.37 34.32
N LEU A 116 -14.27 8.05 34.40
CA LEU A 116 -14.80 7.32 35.57
C LEU A 116 -13.80 7.27 36.74
N GLU A 117 -12.51 7.45 36.46
CA GLU A 117 -11.42 7.46 37.46
C GLU A 117 -11.15 8.85 38.07
N SER A 118 -11.78 9.93 37.57
CA SER A 118 -11.67 11.32 38.07
C SER A 118 -12.85 11.73 38.93
#